data_AF-A0A9N9H961-F1
#
_entry.id   AF-A0A9N9H961-F1
#
_cell.length_a   1.000
_cell.length_b   1.000
_cell.length_c   1.000
_cell.angle_alpha   90.00
_cell.angle_beta   90.00
_cell.angle_gamma   90.00
#
_symmetry.space_group_name_H-M   'P 1'
#
loop_
_entity.id
_entity.type
_entity.pdbx_description
1 polymer ?
#
loop_
_entity_poly.entity_id
_entity_poly.type
_entity_poly.pdbx_seq_one_letter_code
_entity_poly.pdbx_strand_id
1 'polypeptide(L)'
;MSENEKTDNHSMDSDQEPQIPESKKNEFSDHPELFANISRPVDEAERAVAVLKWFVSTLYGEQFLARWKDVNGCGETILFSEQVSHHPPVSAIYLENKHSGVTANGHSMATAARIDVTQVGHIIVRLQDYSDKYLIMLPSLQILGLWRGAPYNFNTVIEFTGKGWISGEKHTFSSVVRRNGSKDPLFTASGTWSGKSTLVNHMTNEKSVFLDVGAKHRATPIIEPIEKQNDLESIKLWQHVSKAINEGDFSTASKLKGEIEQRQRDKVKRGEATNLQYFDWMEEDEEFLSLFNLIGSKLNLENKYKERG
;
A
#
# COMPACT_ATOMS: atom_id res chain seq x y z
N MET A 1 57.74 -41.03 -7.33
CA MET A 1 57.45 -39.95 -6.35
C MET A 1 57.19 -38.70 -7.15
N SER A 2 55.93 -38.42 -7.43
CA SER A 2 55.47 -37.22 -8.14
C SER A 2 54.46 -36.55 -7.23
N GLU A 3 54.84 -35.43 -6.64
CA GLU A 3 53.99 -34.58 -5.82
C GLU A 3 52.91 -33.95 -6.72
N ASN A 4 51.65 -34.22 -6.39
CA ASN A 4 50.50 -33.52 -6.97
C ASN A 4 50.30 -32.22 -6.19
N GLU A 5 50.64 -31.08 -6.81
CA GLU A 5 50.10 -29.78 -6.41
C GLU A 5 48.58 -29.79 -6.65
N LYS A 6 47.81 -29.80 -5.56
CA LYS A 6 46.40 -29.39 -5.60
C LYS A 6 46.37 -27.87 -5.62
N THR A 7 46.00 -27.30 -6.76
CA THR A 7 45.57 -25.91 -6.87
C THR A 7 44.22 -25.76 -6.17
N ASP A 8 44.20 -25.09 -5.03
CA ASP A 8 42.97 -24.65 -4.35
C ASP A 8 42.31 -23.53 -5.17
N ASN A 9 41.32 -23.89 -5.98
CA ASN A 9 40.38 -22.92 -6.55
C ASN A 9 39.41 -22.50 -5.43
N HIS A 10 39.74 -21.41 -4.74
CA HIS A 10 38.73 -20.61 -4.03
C HIS A 10 37.84 -19.94 -5.08
N SER A 11 36.74 -20.60 -5.43
CA SER A 11 35.60 -19.96 -6.08
C SER A 11 35.07 -18.93 -5.09
N MET A 12 35.26 -17.64 -5.41
CA MET A 12 34.55 -16.55 -4.77
C MET A 12 33.06 -16.87 -4.79
N ASP A 13 32.49 -17.06 -3.62
CA ASP A 13 31.06 -17.26 -3.44
C ASP A 13 30.38 -16.00 -3.95
N SER A 14 29.57 -16.19 -5.00
CA SER A 14 28.85 -15.14 -5.71
C SER A 14 28.01 -14.32 -4.75
N ASP A 15 28.10 -12.99 -4.89
CA ASP A 15 27.28 -11.97 -4.26
C ASP A 15 25.81 -12.40 -4.08
N GLN A 16 25.46 -12.92 -2.89
CA GLN A 16 24.06 -13.08 -2.50
C GLN A 16 23.53 -11.70 -2.11
N GLU A 17 22.73 -11.12 -2.99
CA GLU A 17 22.00 -9.88 -2.75
C GLU A 17 21.19 -10.00 -1.44
N PRO A 18 21.30 -9.04 -0.50
CA PRO A 18 20.67 -9.14 0.81
C PRO A 18 19.15 -9.21 0.68
N GLN A 19 18.60 -10.39 0.94
CA GLN A 19 17.16 -10.65 0.87
C GLN A 19 16.45 -10.04 2.10
N ILE A 20 15.51 -9.13 1.84
CA ILE A 20 14.61 -8.56 2.84
C ILE A 20 13.71 -9.69 3.40
N PRO A 21 13.54 -9.83 4.73
CA PRO A 21 12.63 -10.81 5.31
C PRO A 21 11.22 -10.61 4.75
N GLU A 22 10.51 -11.69 4.45
CA GLU A 22 9.19 -11.66 3.83
C GLU A 22 8.17 -10.81 4.62
N SER A 23 8.33 -10.74 5.94
CA SER A 23 7.53 -9.91 6.86
C SER A 23 7.78 -8.39 6.75
N LYS A 24 8.68 -7.97 5.86
CA LYS A 24 9.11 -6.59 5.62
C LYS A 24 9.07 -6.20 4.13
N LYS A 25 8.43 -7.01 3.27
CA LYS A 25 8.16 -6.71 1.84
C LYS A 25 6.80 -5.97 1.68
N ASN A 26 6.69 -5.09 0.68
CA ASN A 26 5.56 -4.20 0.37
C ASN A 26 5.09 -4.40 -1.01
N GLU A 27 3.82 -4.10 -1.17
CA GLU A 27 3.14 -4.41 -2.39
C GLU A 27 2.17 -3.28 -2.79
N PHE A 28 2.25 -2.08 -2.17
CA PHE A 28 1.52 -0.88 -2.65
C PHE A 28 1.78 -0.57 -4.14
N SER A 29 2.88 -1.08 -4.68
CA SER A 29 3.31 -0.90 -6.07
C SER A 29 3.96 -2.15 -6.67
N ASP A 30 3.67 -3.34 -6.14
CA ASP A 30 4.11 -4.63 -6.74
C ASP A 30 3.50 -4.87 -8.13
N HIS A 31 2.42 -4.15 -8.38
CA HIS A 31 1.73 -4.07 -9.65
C HIS A 31 1.73 -2.61 -10.14
N PRO A 32 2.90 -2.06 -10.54
CA PRO A 32 2.99 -0.68 -11.00
C PRO A 32 2.09 -0.45 -12.23
N GLU A 33 1.82 -1.50 -13.01
CA GLU A 33 0.89 -1.44 -14.12
C GLU A 33 -0.56 -1.24 -13.67
N LEU A 34 -0.98 -1.76 -12.51
CA LEU A 34 -2.33 -1.53 -11.99
C LEU A 34 -2.52 -0.07 -11.55
N PHE A 35 -1.49 0.53 -10.96
CA PHE A 35 -1.49 1.95 -10.61
C PHE A 35 -1.53 2.83 -11.86
N ALA A 36 -0.65 2.56 -12.83
CA ALA A 36 -0.62 3.26 -14.12
C ALA A 36 -1.93 3.13 -14.90
N ASN A 37 -2.60 1.97 -14.82
CA ASN A 37 -3.84 1.72 -15.54
C ASN A 37 -5.02 2.57 -15.05
N ILE A 38 -4.93 3.26 -13.91
CA ILE A 38 -6.02 4.09 -13.39
C ILE A 38 -6.42 5.20 -14.37
N SER A 39 -5.46 5.76 -15.13
CA SER A 39 -5.74 6.81 -16.10
C SER A 39 -6.27 6.32 -17.45
N ARG A 40 -6.22 5.01 -17.72
CA ARG A 40 -6.57 4.48 -19.05
C ARG A 40 -8.07 4.56 -19.39
N PRO A 41 -9.01 4.22 -18.48
CA PRO A 41 -10.43 4.26 -18.83
C PRO A 41 -10.95 5.69 -19.04
N VAL A 42 -11.69 5.89 -20.12
CA VAL A 42 -12.38 7.17 -20.40
C VAL A 42 -13.68 7.27 -19.59
N ASP A 43 -14.36 6.14 -19.36
CA ASP A 43 -15.54 6.09 -18.51
C ASP A 43 -15.16 6.23 -17.03
N GLU A 44 -15.88 7.10 -16.32
CA GLU A 44 -15.61 7.44 -14.93
C GLU A 44 -15.84 6.25 -13.97
N ALA A 45 -16.83 5.39 -14.27
CA ALA A 45 -17.15 4.24 -13.45
C ALA A 45 -16.09 3.14 -13.64
N GLU A 46 -15.60 2.96 -14.86
CA GLU A 46 -14.45 2.09 -15.14
C GLU A 46 -13.17 2.59 -14.47
N ARG A 47 -12.92 3.91 -14.41
CA ARG A 47 -11.81 4.46 -13.62
C ARG A 47 -11.97 4.16 -12.13
N ALA A 48 -13.17 4.30 -11.57
CA ALA A 48 -13.42 3.95 -10.17
C ALA A 48 -13.11 2.47 -9.88
N VAL A 49 -13.45 1.57 -10.82
CA VAL A 49 -13.07 0.14 -10.75
C VAL A 49 -11.55 -0.04 -10.86
N ALA A 50 -10.85 0.74 -11.68
CA ALA A 50 -9.40 0.69 -11.78
C ALA A 50 -8.71 1.12 -10.47
N VAL A 51 -9.19 2.19 -9.81
CA VAL A 51 -8.72 2.62 -8.48
C VAL A 51 -8.97 1.52 -7.45
N LEU A 52 -10.18 0.93 -7.44
CA LEU A 52 -10.50 -0.21 -6.58
C LEU A 52 -9.55 -1.38 -6.81
N LYS A 53 -9.24 -1.71 -8.06
CA LYS A 53 -8.36 -2.83 -8.41
C LYS A 53 -6.93 -2.61 -7.95
N TRP A 54 -6.40 -1.40 -8.16
CA TRP A 54 -5.11 -1.02 -7.62
C TRP A 54 -5.11 -1.13 -6.09
N PHE A 55 -6.05 -0.46 -5.41
CA PHE A 55 -6.11 -0.47 -3.94
C PHE A 55 -6.27 -1.88 -3.35
N VAL A 56 -7.11 -2.75 -3.93
CA VAL A 56 -7.24 -4.13 -3.44
C VAL A 56 -5.93 -4.91 -3.61
N SER A 57 -5.18 -4.65 -4.69
CA SER A 57 -3.88 -5.29 -4.90
C SER A 57 -2.81 -4.85 -3.89
N THR A 58 -2.99 -3.69 -3.24
CA THR A 58 -2.03 -3.17 -2.25
C THR A 58 -2.21 -3.72 -0.85
N LEU A 59 -3.28 -4.49 -0.59
CA LEU A 59 -3.65 -4.96 0.77
C LEU A 59 -2.73 -6.06 1.32
N TYR A 60 -1.72 -6.47 0.56
CA TYR A 60 -0.78 -7.52 0.92
C TYR A 60 0.62 -6.92 1.19
N GLY A 61 0.83 -6.10 2.23
CA GLY A 61 2.20 -5.76 2.72
C GLY A 61 2.58 -4.27 2.81
N GLU A 62 3.78 -3.99 3.34
CA GLU A 62 4.34 -2.65 3.67
C GLU A 62 5.86 -2.51 3.33
N GLN A 63 6.36 -1.34 2.83
CA GLN A 63 7.79 -1.00 2.46
C GLN A 63 7.93 0.51 2.49
N PHE A 64 9.20 0.87 2.54
CA PHE A 64 9.84 2.17 2.46
C PHE A 64 10.69 2.22 1.17
N LEU A 65 10.70 3.39 0.52
CA LEU A 65 11.38 3.80 -0.73
C LEU A 65 11.64 2.70 -1.79
N ALA A 66 10.94 2.77 -2.92
CA ALA A 66 11.18 1.86 -4.04
C ALA A 66 10.88 2.51 -5.39
N ARG A 67 11.55 2.02 -6.43
CA ARG A 67 11.36 2.47 -7.82
C ARG A 67 11.16 1.25 -8.69
N TRP A 68 10.26 1.31 -9.66
CA TRP A 68 10.11 0.27 -10.68
C TRP A 68 10.39 0.88 -12.04
N LYS A 69 11.22 0.21 -12.86
CA LYS A 69 11.40 0.56 -14.28
C LYS A 69 10.05 0.44 -15.01
N ASP A 70 10.06 0.76 -16.31
CA ASP A 70 8.94 0.45 -17.17
C ASP A 70 8.60 -1.05 -17.14
N VAL A 71 7.45 -1.37 -16.54
CA VAL A 71 6.90 -2.72 -16.43
C VAL A 71 5.70 -2.81 -17.37
N ASN A 72 5.76 -3.70 -18.37
CA ASN A 72 4.68 -3.87 -19.34
C ASN A 72 4.28 -2.59 -20.10
N GLY A 73 5.22 -1.67 -20.34
CA GLY A 73 4.96 -0.42 -21.08
C GLY A 73 4.16 0.61 -20.28
N CYS A 74 4.11 0.51 -18.95
CA CYS A 74 3.42 1.47 -18.10
C CYS A 74 4.28 2.69 -17.72
N GLY A 75 5.55 2.72 -18.12
CA GLY A 75 6.51 3.73 -17.68
C GLY A 75 6.99 3.50 -16.24
N GLU A 76 7.92 4.35 -15.81
CA GLU A 76 8.50 4.29 -14.47
C GLU A 76 7.48 4.67 -13.38
N THR A 77 7.47 3.90 -12.30
CA THR A 77 6.69 4.18 -11.09
C THR A 77 7.63 4.36 -9.90
N ILE A 78 7.48 5.46 -9.17
CA ILE A 78 8.29 5.79 -7.98
C ILE A 78 7.39 5.76 -6.74
N LEU A 79 7.88 5.16 -5.65
CA LEU A 79 7.29 5.16 -4.32
C LEU A 79 8.26 5.81 -3.33
N PHE A 80 7.83 6.90 -2.70
CA PHE A 80 8.42 7.37 -1.44
C PHE A 80 7.55 6.88 -0.29
N SER A 81 8.18 6.37 0.76
CA SER A 81 7.49 5.98 1.98
C SER A 81 8.43 6.25 3.15
N GLU A 82 7.91 6.90 4.18
CA GLU A 82 8.66 7.39 5.33
C GLU A 82 7.83 7.23 6.60
N GLN A 83 8.48 6.77 7.68
CA GLN A 83 7.85 6.76 9.00
C GLN A 83 7.97 8.15 9.61
N VAL A 84 6.92 8.96 9.42
CA VAL A 84 6.90 10.37 9.82
C VAL A 84 6.64 10.59 11.31
N SER A 85 6.16 9.56 12.01
CA SER A 85 6.03 9.58 13.48
C SER A 85 6.23 8.19 14.09
N HIS A 86 6.82 8.15 15.29
CA HIS A 86 7.03 6.92 16.06
C HIS A 86 5.99 6.72 17.17
N HIS A 87 5.53 7.81 17.78
CA HIS A 87 4.57 7.81 18.89
C HIS A 87 3.53 8.92 18.70
N PRO A 88 2.37 8.63 18.07
CA PRO A 88 1.97 7.31 17.53
C PRO A 88 2.71 6.94 16.23
N PRO A 89 2.77 5.65 15.85
CA PRO A 89 3.42 5.23 14.61
C PRO A 89 2.60 5.66 13.39
N VAL A 90 3.18 6.52 12.54
CA VAL A 90 2.56 7.01 11.31
C VAL A 90 3.52 6.79 10.15
N SER A 91 3.02 6.23 9.06
CA SER A 91 3.73 6.07 7.80
C SER A 91 3.07 6.92 6.73
N ALA A 92 3.85 7.77 6.06
CA ALA A 92 3.42 8.55 4.90
C ALA A 92 3.89 7.88 3.62
N ILE A 93 3.10 8.00 2.55
CA ILE A 93 3.39 7.45 1.24
C ILE A 93 3.14 8.47 0.13
N TYR A 94 3.94 8.38 -0.93
CA TYR A 94 3.74 9.05 -2.20
C TYR A 94 4.09 8.10 -3.34
N LEU A 95 3.18 7.93 -4.29
CA LEU A 95 3.38 7.20 -5.52
C LEU A 95 3.22 8.13 -6.72
N GLU A 96 4.05 7.94 -7.73
CA GLU A 96 3.97 8.67 -8.99
C GLU A 96 4.31 7.77 -10.17
N ASN A 97 3.50 7.87 -11.21
CA ASN A 97 3.81 7.41 -12.56
C ASN A 97 3.57 8.58 -13.52
N LYS A 98 4.64 9.28 -13.89
CA LYS A 98 4.57 10.47 -14.76
C LYS A 98 4.09 10.13 -16.17
N HIS A 99 4.48 8.96 -16.68
CA HIS A 99 4.11 8.52 -18.02
C HIS A 99 2.59 8.39 -18.17
N SER A 100 1.93 7.87 -17.13
CA SER A 100 0.48 7.64 -17.10
C SER A 100 -0.28 8.79 -16.45
N GLY A 101 0.41 9.83 -15.96
CA GLY A 101 -0.20 10.99 -15.32
C GLY A 101 -0.93 10.66 -14.01
N VAL A 102 -0.47 9.67 -13.23
CA VAL A 102 -1.12 9.23 -11.98
C VAL A 102 -0.22 9.51 -10.78
N THR A 103 -0.79 10.10 -9.73
CA THR A 103 -0.13 10.25 -8.43
C THR A 103 -1.05 9.80 -7.30
N ALA A 104 -0.47 9.32 -6.21
CA ALA A 104 -1.19 9.06 -4.97
C ALA A 104 -0.36 9.52 -3.79
N ASN A 105 -0.95 10.26 -2.85
CA ASN A 105 -0.28 10.60 -1.60
C ASN A 105 -1.20 10.32 -0.42
N GLY A 106 -0.64 9.98 0.72
CA GLY A 106 -1.44 9.69 1.90
C GLY A 106 -0.59 9.33 3.10
N HIS A 107 -1.27 8.98 4.17
CA HIS A 107 -0.64 8.44 5.35
C HIS A 107 -1.55 7.41 6.01
N SER A 108 -0.96 6.55 6.82
CA SER A 108 -1.70 5.66 7.69
C SER A 108 -1.06 5.58 9.07
N MET A 109 -1.93 5.42 10.06
CA MET A 109 -1.60 5.19 11.45
C MET A 109 -2.34 3.94 11.89
N ALA A 110 -1.63 2.98 12.46
CA ALA A 110 -2.25 1.84 13.12
C ALA A 110 -2.24 2.08 14.63
N THR A 111 -3.43 2.10 15.24
CA THR A 111 -3.58 2.12 16.69
C THR A 111 -4.04 0.75 17.15
N ALA A 112 -3.28 0.13 18.06
CA ALA A 112 -3.65 -1.15 18.65
C ALA A 112 -4.30 -0.93 20.01
N ALA A 113 -5.55 -1.36 20.17
CA ALA A 113 -6.22 -1.44 21.46
C ALA A 113 -6.50 -2.94 21.74
N ARG A 114 -5.58 -3.60 22.45
CA ARG A 114 -5.58 -5.06 22.69
C ARG A 114 -5.33 -5.88 21.40
N ILE A 115 -6.29 -6.70 20.96
CA ILE A 115 -6.18 -7.56 19.75
C ILE A 115 -6.70 -6.82 18.51
N ASP A 116 -7.45 -5.73 18.70
CA ASP A 116 -8.03 -4.95 17.61
C ASP A 116 -7.06 -3.85 17.17
N VAL A 117 -6.76 -3.85 15.87
CA VAL A 117 -5.95 -2.81 15.20
C VAL A 117 -6.90 -1.91 14.42
N THR A 118 -6.97 -0.64 14.81
CA THR A 118 -7.69 0.39 14.07
C THR A 118 -6.69 1.14 13.21
N GLN A 119 -6.84 1.04 11.90
CA GLN A 119 -6.09 1.87 10.95
C GLN A 119 -6.82 3.20 10.76
N VAL A 120 -6.10 4.31 10.76
CA VAL A 120 -6.62 5.66 10.51
C VAL A 120 -5.73 6.31 9.46
N GLY A 121 -6.33 7.07 8.55
CA GLY A 121 -5.62 7.82 7.54
C GLY A 121 -6.37 7.83 6.22
N HIS A 122 -5.74 8.41 5.22
CA HIS A 122 -6.32 8.55 3.89
C HIS A 122 -5.26 8.53 2.81
N ILE A 123 -5.70 8.21 1.59
CA ILE A 123 -4.91 8.33 0.36
C ILE A 123 -5.74 9.12 -0.64
N ILE A 124 -5.13 10.11 -1.28
CA ILE A 124 -5.71 10.87 -2.38
C ILE A 124 -5.00 10.47 -3.67
N VAL A 125 -5.75 9.90 -4.61
CA VAL A 125 -5.29 9.61 -5.97
C VAL A 125 -5.69 10.76 -6.89
N ARG A 126 -4.74 11.23 -7.71
CA ARG A 126 -4.94 12.29 -8.70
C ARG A 126 -4.53 11.82 -10.08
N LEU A 127 -5.25 12.32 -11.07
CA LEU A 127 -5.00 12.07 -12.48
C LEU A 127 -4.69 13.40 -13.16
N GLN A 128 -3.69 13.43 -14.04
CA GLN A 128 -3.28 14.64 -14.76
C GLN A 128 -4.31 15.05 -15.81
N ASP A 129 -4.86 14.07 -16.53
CA ASP A 129 -5.75 14.30 -17.67
C ASP A 129 -7.23 14.39 -17.28
N TYR A 130 -7.55 14.09 -16.02
CA TYR A 130 -8.91 14.15 -15.50
C TYR A 130 -8.95 15.08 -14.30
N SER A 131 -10.03 15.84 -14.17
CA SER A 131 -10.28 16.63 -12.95
C SER A 131 -10.59 15.77 -11.73
N ASP A 132 -10.70 14.45 -11.93
CA ASP A 132 -11.16 13.52 -10.93
C ASP A 132 -10.12 13.30 -9.85
N LYS A 133 -10.59 13.32 -8.59
CA LYS A 133 -9.79 12.91 -7.43
C LYS A 133 -10.47 11.73 -6.75
N TYR A 134 -9.67 10.81 -6.25
CA TYR A 134 -10.18 9.68 -5.48
C TYR A 134 -9.68 9.74 -4.04
N LEU A 135 -10.61 9.89 -3.10
CA LEU A 135 -10.31 9.80 -1.68
C LEU A 135 -10.57 8.36 -1.22
N ILE A 136 -9.53 7.74 -0.67
CA ILE A 136 -9.55 6.43 -0.02
C ILE A 136 -9.40 6.65 1.47
N MET A 137 -10.37 6.17 2.27
CA MET A 137 -10.34 6.25 3.73
C MET A 137 -9.94 4.92 4.38
N LEU A 138 -9.20 5.00 5.48
CA LEU A 138 -8.79 3.87 6.33
C LEU A 138 -9.41 4.08 7.74
N PRO A 139 -10.10 3.11 8.37
CA PRO A 139 -10.34 1.72 7.98
C PRO A 139 -11.70 1.54 7.28
N SER A 140 -12.49 2.62 7.17
CA SER A 140 -13.74 2.67 6.42
C SER A 140 -13.38 2.72 4.95
N LEU A 141 -13.30 1.53 4.35
CA LEU A 141 -12.81 1.28 3.01
C LEU A 141 -13.78 1.78 1.94
N GLN A 142 -13.86 3.09 1.84
CA GLN A 142 -14.62 3.79 0.83
C GLN A 142 -13.65 4.43 -0.14
N ILE A 143 -13.90 4.23 -1.43
CA ILE A 143 -13.21 4.93 -2.52
C ILE A 143 -14.26 5.81 -3.21
N LEU A 144 -14.03 7.12 -3.23
CA LEU A 144 -14.98 8.10 -3.75
C LEU A 144 -14.35 8.87 -4.91
N GLY A 145 -15.00 8.90 -6.08
CA GLY A 145 -14.54 9.67 -7.26
C GLY A 145 -15.23 11.03 -7.37
N LEU A 146 -14.44 12.11 -7.51
CA LEU A 146 -14.87 13.51 -7.31
C LEU A 146 -14.70 14.35 -8.57
N TRP A 147 -15.74 15.05 -9.07
CA TRP A 147 -15.68 15.93 -10.25
C TRP A 147 -15.99 17.40 -9.92
N ARG A 148 -15.50 18.36 -10.73
CA ARG A 148 -15.72 19.82 -10.55
C ARG A 148 -17.21 20.19 -10.53
N GLY A 149 -17.79 20.37 -9.36
CA GLY A 149 -19.15 20.92 -9.16
C GLY A 149 -20.23 19.94 -8.70
N ALA A 150 -19.91 18.65 -8.52
CA ALA A 150 -20.80 17.67 -7.89
C ALA A 150 -20.04 16.86 -6.83
N PRO A 151 -20.67 16.54 -5.69
CA PRO A 151 -19.93 16.16 -4.49
C PRO A 151 -19.14 14.85 -4.61
N TYR A 152 -19.55 13.89 -5.43
CA TYR A 152 -18.79 12.71 -5.94
C TYR A 152 -19.70 12.02 -6.95
N ASN A 153 -19.18 11.53 -8.08
CA ASN A 153 -20.00 10.84 -9.10
C ASN A 153 -20.23 9.37 -8.72
N PHE A 154 -19.26 8.75 -8.03
CA PHE A 154 -19.31 7.35 -7.62
C PHE A 154 -18.89 7.16 -6.17
N ASN A 155 -19.49 6.17 -5.52
CA ASN A 155 -19.00 5.64 -4.26
C ASN A 155 -18.70 4.14 -4.40
N THR A 156 -17.64 3.72 -3.75
CA THR A 156 -17.25 2.32 -3.65
C THR A 156 -17.15 1.98 -2.19
N VAL A 157 -17.78 0.89 -1.77
CA VAL A 157 -17.64 0.35 -0.41
C VAL A 157 -16.93 -0.99 -0.53
N ILE A 158 -15.96 -1.26 0.34
CA ILE A 158 -15.25 -2.54 0.42
C ILE A 158 -15.48 -3.12 1.82
N GLU A 159 -15.85 -4.39 1.86
CA GLU A 159 -16.02 -5.16 3.09
C GLU A 159 -15.02 -6.31 3.10
N PHE A 160 -14.17 -6.36 4.13
CA PHE A 160 -13.26 -7.48 4.34
C PHE A 160 -13.81 -8.49 5.33
N THR A 161 -13.53 -9.75 5.06
CA THR A 161 -13.90 -10.87 5.92
C THR A 161 -12.70 -11.79 6.12
N GLY A 162 -12.34 -12.02 7.37
CA GLY A 162 -11.25 -12.95 7.74
C GLY A 162 -11.72 -14.40 7.92
N LYS A 163 -13.03 -14.63 7.95
CA LYS A 163 -13.66 -15.95 8.12
C LYS A 163 -14.41 -16.30 6.85
N GLY A 164 -13.93 -17.29 6.11
CA GLY A 164 -14.65 -17.89 4.98
C GLY A 164 -15.93 -18.56 5.47
N TRP A 165 -17.05 -17.83 5.51
CA TRP A 165 -18.32 -18.37 6.04
C TRP A 165 -19.07 -19.24 5.02
N ILE A 166 -18.60 -19.30 3.77
CA ILE A 166 -19.18 -20.12 2.70
C ILE A 166 -18.12 -21.01 2.00
N SER A 167 -16.87 -20.54 1.84
CA SER A 167 -15.82 -21.26 1.09
C SER A 167 -14.58 -21.68 1.90
N GLY A 168 -14.44 -21.28 3.16
CA GLY A 168 -13.21 -21.53 3.95
C GLY A 168 -11.98 -20.73 3.52
N GLU A 169 -12.07 -19.92 2.47
CA GLU A 169 -10.98 -19.06 2.01
C GLU A 169 -10.73 -17.92 3.01
N LYS A 170 -9.45 -17.67 3.32
CA LYS A 170 -9.00 -16.51 4.10
C LYS A 170 -8.81 -15.33 3.14
N HIS A 171 -8.73 -14.11 3.70
CA HIS A 171 -8.41 -12.91 2.93
C HIS A 171 -9.45 -12.56 1.85
N THR A 172 -10.74 -12.63 2.21
CA THR A 172 -11.86 -12.44 1.28
C THR A 172 -12.49 -11.05 1.37
N PHE A 173 -12.76 -10.42 0.23
CA PHE A 173 -13.44 -9.14 0.15
C PHE A 173 -14.71 -9.21 -0.72
N SER A 174 -15.60 -8.26 -0.46
CA SER A 174 -16.69 -7.89 -1.35
C SER A 174 -16.67 -6.37 -1.52
N SER A 175 -16.91 -5.88 -2.72
CA SER A 175 -16.99 -4.46 -3.00
C SER A 175 -18.11 -4.15 -3.96
N VAL A 176 -18.76 -3.00 -3.75
CA VAL A 176 -19.81 -2.51 -4.64
C VAL A 176 -19.53 -1.06 -5.03
N VAL A 177 -19.44 -0.83 -6.33
CA VAL A 177 -19.35 0.50 -6.95
C VAL A 177 -20.75 0.96 -7.34
N ARG A 178 -21.17 2.15 -6.92
CA ARG A 178 -22.45 2.75 -7.30
C ARG A 178 -22.26 4.18 -7.77
N ARG A 179 -23.22 4.67 -8.55
CA ARG A 179 -23.38 6.12 -8.75
C ARG A 179 -23.85 6.74 -7.43
N ASN A 180 -23.32 7.90 -7.10
CA ASN A 180 -23.71 8.61 -5.88
C ASN A 180 -25.24 8.84 -5.85
N GLY A 181 -25.85 8.60 -4.69
CA GLY A 181 -27.31 8.71 -4.49
C GLY A 181 -28.12 7.53 -5.04
N SER A 182 -27.51 6.60 -5.80
CA SER A 182 -28.17 5.38 -6.26
C SER A 182 -27.99 4.23 -5.27
N LYS A 183 -29.01 3.38 -5.15
CA LYS A 183 -28.91 2.07 -4.47
C LYS A 183 -28.42 0.97 -5.41
N ASP A 184 -28.60 1.16 -6.71
CA ASP A 184 -28.30 0.14 -7.72
C ASP A 184 -26.78 0.00 -7.92
N PRO A 185 -26.26 -1.24 -7.86
CA PRO A 185 -24.86 -1.50 -8.13
C PRO A 185 -24.55 -1.30 -9.62
N LEU A 186 -23.42 -0.66 -9.92
CA LEU A 186 -22.84 -0.67 -11.26
C LEU A 186 -21.89 -1.84 -11.42
N PHE A 187 -21.02 -2.02 -10.42
CA PHE A 187 -20.07 -3.12 -10.38
C PHE A 187 -20.06 -3.80 -9.03
N THR A 188 -19.81 -5.11 -9.03
CA THR A 188 -19.51 -5.86 -7.82
C THR A 188 -18.23 -6.65 -8.01
N ALA A 189 -17.25 -6.44 -7.15
CA ALA A 189 -16.01 -7.20 -7.11
C ALA A 189 -15.99 -8.08 -5.87
N SER A 190 -15.69 -9.37 -6.01
CA SER A 190 -15.60 -10.27 -4.85
C SER A 190 -14.66 -11.45 -5.10
N GLY A 191 -14.10 -11.97 -4.01
CA GLY A 191 -13.15 -13.08 -4.00
C GLY A 191 -12.06 -12.86 -2.97
N THR A 192 -10.83 -13.29 -3.26
CA THR A 192 -9.67 -13.08 -2.38
C THR A 192 -8.79 -11.95 -2.90
N TRP A 193 -8.27 -11.11 -1.99
CA TRP A 193 -7.29 -10.08 -2.37
C TRP A 193 -5.87 -10.64 -2.53
N SER A 194 -5.58 -11.78 -1.91
CA SER A 194 -4.29 -12.49 -2.04
C SER A 194 -4.28 -13.56 -3.13
N GLY A 195 -5.32 -13.63 -3.97
CA GLY A 195 -5.52 -14.73 -4.90
C GLY A 195 -6.33 -14.30 -6.11
N LYS A 196 -7.49 -14.93 -6.31
CA LYS A 196 -8.39 -14.65 -7.43
C LYS A 196 -9.68 -13.98 -6.96
N SER A 197 -10.15 -13.02 -7.74
CA SER A 197 -11.43 -12.36 -7.57
C SER A 197 -12.07 -12.05 -8.91
N THR A 198 -13.37 -11.84 -8.89
CA THR A 198 -14.21 -11.63 -10.08
C THR A 198 -14.91 -10.29 -10.01
N LEU A 199 -15.20 -9.72 -11.20
CA LEU A 199 -15.99 -8.51 -11.37
C LEU A 199 -17.29 -8.88 -12.08
N VAL A 200 -18.39 -8.33 -11.60
CA VAL A 200 -19.69 -8.37 -12.28
C VAL A 200 -20.02 -6.94 -12.71
N ASN A 201 -20.25 -6.75 -14.01
CA ASN A 201 -20.80 -5.51 -14.57
C ASN A 201 -22.33 -5.66 -14.64
N HIS A 202 -23.07 -4.91 -13.82
CA HIS A 202 -24.53 -5.03 -13.73
C HIS A 202 -25.27 -4.33 -14.88
N MET A 203 -24.58 -3.52 -15.68
CA MET A 203 -25.15 -2.90 -16.87
C MET A 203 -25.17 -3.88 -18.04
N THR A 204 -24.16 -4.76 -18.14
CA THR A 204 -24.04 -5.74 -19.23
C THR A 204 -24.35 -7.18 -18.80
N ASN A 205 -24.46 -7.43 -17.50
CA ASN A 205 -24.50 -8.77 -16.88
C ASN A 205 -23.26 -9.63 -17.18
N GLU A 206 -22.15 -9.01 -17.59
CA GLU A 206 -20.91 -9.71 -17.86
C GLU A 206 -20.16 -10.01 -16.55
N LYS A 207 -19.57 -11.21 -16.46
CA LYS A 207 -18.68 -11.61 -15.39
C LYS A 207 -17.27 -11.83 -15.94
N SER A 208 -16.29 -11.19 -15.32
CA SER A 208 -14.89 -11.26 -15.73
C SER A 208 -13.95 -11.44 -14.52
N VAL A 209 -12.67 -11.69 -14.80
CA VAL A 209 -11.63 -11.74 -13.76
C VAL A 209 -11.32 -10.31 -13.31
N PHE A 210 -11.44 -10.07 -12.00
CA PHE A 210 -11.10 -8.78 -11.41
C PHE A 210 -9.60 -8.69 -11.12
N LEU A 211 -9.11 -9.54 -10.21
CA LEU A 211 -7.69 -9.64 -9.85
C LEU A 211 -7.29 -11.12 -9.82
N ASP A 212 -6.09 -11.42 -10.32
CA ASP A 212 -5.45 -12.73 -10.20
C ASP A 212 -3.97 -12.48 -9.87
N VAL A 213 -3.66 -12.47 -8.57
CA VAL A 213 -2.30 -12.20 -8.06
C VAL A 213 -1.36 -13.34 -8.43
N GLY A 214 -1.84 -14.59 -8.42
CA GLY A 214 -1.01 -15.77 -8.72
C GLY A 214 -0.63 -15.89 -10.20
N ALA A 215 -1.37 -15.28 -11.11
CA ALA A 215 -1.08 -15.29 -12.55
C ALA A 215 -0.10 -14.19 -13.00
N LYS A 216 0.20 -13.20 -12.13
CA LYS A 216 1.07 -12.06 -12.46
C LYS A 216 2.35 -12.12 -11.64
N HIS A 217 3.51 -12.08 -12.30
CA HIS A 217 4.77 -11.90 -11.59
C HIS A 217 4.81 -10.49 -10.99
N ARG A 218 5.13 -10.40 -9.69
CA ARG A 218 5.38 -9.14 -9.00
C ARG A 218 6.55 -8.43 -9.65
N ALA A 219 6.45 -7.12 -9.82
CA ALA A 219 7.54 -6.35 -10.36
C ALA A 219 8.65 -6.19 -9.30
N THR A 220 9.90 -6.49 -9.67
CA THR A 220 11.04 -6.31 -8.78
C THR A 220 11.41 -4.82 -8.70
N PRO A 221 11.46 -4.21 -7.50
CA PRO A 221 11.91 -2.84 -7.37
C PRO A 221 13.41 -2.72 -7.68
N ILE A 222 13.79 -1.60 -8.27
CA ILE A 222 15.15 -1.08 -8.32
C ILE A 222 15.46 -0.56 -6.92
N ILE A 223 16.47 -1.15 -6.31
CA ILE A 223 16.98 -0.75 -5.01
C ILE A 223 18.44 -0.36 -5.21
N GLU A 224 18.85 0.80 -4.66
CA GLU A 224 20.25 1.18 -4.69
C GLU A 224 21.09 0.24 -3.80
N PRO A 225 22.34 -0.08 -4.16
CA PRO A 225 23.24 -0.84 -3.31
C PRO A 225 23.34 -0.27 -1.89
N ILE A 226 23.46 -1.13 -0.87
CA ILE A 226 23.47 -0.73 0.55
C ILE A 226 24.53 0.34 0.84
N GLU A 227 25.66 0.31 0.13
CA GLU A 227 26.76 1.25 0.28
C GLU A 227 26.39 2.68 -0.13
N LYS A 228 25.41 2.83 -1.04
CA LYS A 228 24.88 4.12 -1.48
C LYS A 228 23.66 4.59 -0.69
N GLN A 229 23.05 3.69 0.09
CA GLN A 229 21.90 4.02 0.92
C GLN A 229 22.33 4.85 2.13
N ASN A 230 21.46 5.76 2.55
CA ASN A 230 21.63 6.50 3.80
C ASN A 230 21.24 5.64 5.02
N ASP A 231 21.65 6.06 6.22
CA ASP A 231 21.51 5.26 7.45
C ASP A 231 20.07 5.05 7.93
N LEU A 232 19.11 5.79 7.36
CA LEU A 232 17.68 5.68 7.67
C LEU A 232 16.92 4.84 6.64
N GLU A 233 17.53 4.48 5.51
CA GLU A 233 16.91 3.59 4.54
C GLU A 233 16.75 2.18 5.13
N SER A 234 15.55 1.61 4.97
CA SER A 234 15.14 0.41 5.69
C SER A 234 16.07 -0.79 5.47
N ILE A 235 16.58 -0.97 4.24
CA ILE A 235 17.45 -2.11 3.93
C ILE A 235 18.76 -1.97 4.70
N LYS A 236 19.42 -0.81 4.63
CA LYS A 236 20.64 -0.54 5.41
C LYS A 236 20.40 -0.58 6.92
N LEU A 237 19.31 0.02 7.40
CA LEU A 237 18.98 0.10 8.82
C LEU A 237 18.72 -1.28 9.43
N TRP A 238 18.03 -2.16 8.69
CA TRP A 238 17.59 -3.47 9.17
C TRP A 238 18.47 -4.63 8.65
N GLN A 239 19.57 -4.37 7.92
CA GLN A 239 20.37 -5.40 7.27
C GLN A 239 20.84 -6.51 8.23
N HIS A 240 21.30 -6.15 9.44
CA HIS A 240 21.83 -7.13 10.39
C HIS A 240 20.73 -7.92 11.09
N VAL A 241 19.57 -7.29 11.33
CA VAL A 241 18.37 -7.98 11.83
C VAL A 241 17.90 -8.99 10.79
N SER A 242 17.85 -8.58 9.52
CA SER A 242 17.45 -9.40 8.39
C SER A 242 18.37 -10.60 8.20
N LYS A 243 19.69 -10.37 8.25
CA LYS A 243 20.70 -11.44 8.20
C LYS A 243 20.49 -12.47 9.31
N ALA A 244 20.36 -12.03 10.57
CA ALA A 244 20.15 -12.92 11.70
C ALA A 244 18.84 -13.72 11.59
N ILE A 245 17.75 -13.12 11.10
CA ILE A 245 16.48 -13.83 10.83
C ILE A 245 16.68 -14.92 9.77
N ASN A 246 17.36 -14.59 8.67
CA ASN A 246 17.60 -15.51 7.56
C ASN A 246 18.49 -16.70 7.98
N GLU A 247 19.41 -16.47 8.93
CA GLU A 247 20.27 -17.50 9.54
C GLU A 247 19.55 -18.30 10.65
N GLY A 248 18.32 -17.93 11.01
CA GLY A 248 17.56 -18.56 12.10
C GLY A 248 18.03 -18.16 13.51
N ASP A 249 18.90 -17.16 13.65
CA ASP A 249 19.34 -16.63 14.94
C ASP A 249 18.38 -15.54 15.45
N PHE A 250 17.22 -16.00 15.94
CA PHE A 250 16.17 -15.12 16.47
C PHE A 250 16.59 -14.36 17.73
N SER A 251 17.58 -14.87 18.49
CA SER A 251 18.10 -14.21 19.68
C SER A 251 18.87 -12.95 19.28
N THR A 252 19.82 -13.08 18.35
CA THR A 252 20.57 -11.95 17.80
C THR A 252 19.66 -10.98 17.07
N ALA A 253 18.70 -11.46 16.27
CA ALA A 253 17.72 -10.61 15.61
C ALA A 253 16.94 -9.74 16.61
N SER A 254 16.47 -10.34 17.71
CA SER A 254 15.72 -9.63 18.75
C SER A 254 16.56 -8.57 19.46
N LYS A 255 17.82 -8.89 19.76
CA LYS A 255 18.77 -7.94 20.36
C LYS A 255 19.01 -6.74 19.45
N LEU A 256 19.39 -6.99 18.19
CA LEU A 256 19.68 -5.95 17.21
C LEU A 256 18.46 -5.06 16.92
N LYS A 257 17.27 -5.66 16.81
CA LYS A 257 16.00 -4.92 16.72
C LYS A 257 15.80 -4.02 17.93
N GLY A 258 16.01 -4.55 19.13
CA GLY A 258 15.88 -3.80 20.38
C GLY A 258 16.82 -2.58 20.45
N GLU A 259 18.06 -2.72 19.97
CA GLU A 259 19.02 -1.62 19.91
C GLU A 259 18.56 -0.51 18.95
N ILE A 260 18.06 -0.86 17.76
CA ILE A 260 17.53 0.11 16.78
C ILE A 260 16.33 0.86 17.39
N GLU A 261 15.37 0.15 17.94
CA GLU A 261 14.16 0.75 18.53
C GLU A 261 14.49 1.60 19.76
N GLN A 262 15.46 1.19 20.57
CA GLN A 262 15.87 1.96 21.74
C GLN A 262 16.54 3.27 21.34
N ARG A 263 17.38 3.28 20.29
CA ARG A 263 17.96 4.52 19.75
C ARG A 263 16.87 5.50 19.32
N GLN A 264 15.80 5.02 18.67
CA GLN A 264 14.67 5.87 18.29
C GLN A 264 13.90 6.41 19.50
N ARG A 265 13.63 5.57 20.51
CA ARG A 265 13.01 6.02 21.77
C ARG A 265 13.85 7.07 22.50
N ASP A 266 15.17 6.92 22.50
CA ASP A 266 16.06 7.86 23.18
C ASP A 266 16.14 9.22 22.45
N LYS A 267 16.08 9.24 21.11
CA LYS A 267 15.95 10.49 20.33
C LYS A 267 14.70 11.27 20.73
N VAL A 268 13.56 10.59 20.80
CA VAL A 268 12.28 11.19 21.23
C VAL A 268 12.40 11.76 22.65
N LYS A 269 12.97 10.99 23.59
CA LYS A 269 13.18 11.45 24.97
C LYS A 269 14.08 12.68 25.08
N ARG A 270 15.05 12.82 24.19
CA ARG A 270 15.96 13.98 24.13
C ARG A 270 15.34 15.19 23.42
N GLY A 271 14.12 15.06 22.88
CA GLY A 271 13.46 16.13 22.13
C GLY A 271 14.17 16.46 20.82
N GLU A 272 14.94 15.52 20.26
CA GLU A 272 15.57 15.69 18.95
C GLU A 272 14.47 15.74 17.88
N ALA A 273 14.55 16.74 17.00
CA ALA A 273 13.64 16.82 15.86
C ALA A 273 13.89 15.66 14.89
N THR A 274 12.81 15.01 14.46
CA THR A 274 12.86 14.10 13.32
C THR A 274 13.05 14.94 12.06
N ASN A 275 14.19 14.81 11.40
CA ASN A 275 14.40 15.45 10.11
C ASN A 275 13.75 14.58 9.03
N LEU A 276 12.57 15.00 8.57
CA LEU A 276 11.84 14.29 7.52
C LEU A 276 12.50 14.54 6.17
N GLN A 277 12.65 13.49 5.38
CA GLN A 277 13.39 13.57 4.11
C GLN A 277 12.47 13.87 2.93
N TYR A 278 11.25 13.33 2.93
CA TYR A 278 10.35 13.36 1.77
C TYR A 278 8.98 13.98 2.06
N PHE A 279 8.61 14.12 3.33
CA PHE A 279 7.29 14.61 3.74
C PHE A 279 7.41 15.74 4.74
N ASP A 280 6.53 16.72 4.61
CA ASP A 280 6.39 17.80 5.58
C ASP A 280 5.16 17.57 6.46
N TRP A 281 5.24 18.01 7.71
CA TRP A 281 4.06 18.08 8.56
C TRP A 281 3.17 19.24 8.11
N MET A 282 1.87 18.96 7.95
CA MET A 282 0.86 19.94 7.63
C MET A 282 -0.14 20.02 8.79
N GLU A 283 -0.42 21.23 9.26
CA GLU A 283 -1.42 21.47 10.31
C GLU A 283 -2.83 21.13 9.80
N GLU A 284 -3.13 21.53 8.57
CA GLU A 284 -4.39 21.22 7.89
C GLU A 284 -4.14 20.76 6.45
N ASP A 285 -4.75 19.64 6.07
CA ASP A 285 -4.81 19.16 4.69
C ASP A 285 -6.11 19.70 4.05
N GLU A 286 -6.05 20.92 3.50
CA GLU A 286 -7.20 21.60 2.89
C GLU A 286 -7.85 20.78 1.78
N GLU A 287 -7.04 20.03 1.02
CA GLU A 287 -7.55 19.16 -0.03
C GLU A 287 -8.36 18.03 0.58
N PHE A 288 -7.80 17.29 1.54
CA PHE A 288 -8.56 16.28 2.29
C PHE A 288 -9.83 16.85 2.90
N LEU A 289 -9.76 17.99 3.60
CA LEU A 289 -10.92 18.61 4.24
C LEU A 289 -12.00 18.97 3.21
N SER A 290 -11.60 19.49 2.05
CA SER A 290 -12.51 19.76 0.94
C SER A 290 -13.20 18.48 0.47
N LEU A 291 -12.45 17.42 0.20
CA LEU A 291 -13.01 16.14 -0.24
C LEU A 291 -13.88 15.52 0.86
N PHE A 292 -13.44 15.53 2.11
CA PHE A 292 -14.12 14.95 3.26
C PHE A 292 -15.44 15.67 3.61
N ASN A 293 -15.48 17.00 3.54
CA ASN A 293 -16.72 17.76 3.79
C ASN A 293 -17.80 17.47 2.74
N LEU A 294 -17.42 17.18 1.49
CA LEU A 294 -18.35 16.72 0.46
C LEU A 294 -18.99 15.37 0.84
N ILE A 295 -18.26 14.51 1.56
CA ILE A 295 -18.75 13.23 2.09
C ILE A 295 -19.68 13.46 3.29
N GLY A 296 -19.19 14.18 4.31
CA GLY A 296 -19.86 14.37 5.60
C GLY A 296 -21.21 15.10 5.51
N SER A 297 -21.39 15.96 4.51
CA SER A 297 -22.69 16.62 4.26
C SER A 297 -23.79 15.68 3.73
N LYS A 298 -23.45 14.45 3.31
CA LYS A 298 -24.40 13.48 2.74
C LYS A 298 -24.36 12.08 3.35
N LEU A 299 -23.29 11.71 4.07
CA LEU A 299 -23.26 10.48 4.85
C LEU A 299 -23.99 10.70 6.19
N ASN A 300 -25.27 10.35 6.25
CA ASN A 300 -25.82 9.86 7.51
C ASN A 300 -25.08 8.56 7.83
N LEU A 301 -24.03 8.65 8.65
CA LEU A 301 -23.40 7.48 9.27
C LEU A 301 -24.41 6.84 10.22
N GLU A 302 -25.41 6.12 9.68
CA GLU A 302 -26.33 5.31 10.46
C GLU A 302 -25.57 4.10 11.03
N ASN A 303 -24.97 4.28 12.22
CA ASN A 303 -24.53 3.28 13.21
C ASN A 303 -23.47 2.25 12.74
N LYS A 304 -22.40 1.97 13.50
CA LYS A 304 -22.31 1.27 14.80
C LYS A 304 -20.93 1.67 15.36
N TYR A 305 -20.75 2.24 16.55
CA TYR A 305 -21.00 1.72 17.89
C TYR A 305 -21.42 2.86 18.83
N LYS A 306 -22.52 2.68 19.57
CA LYS A 306 -22.79 3.43 20.80
C LYS A 306 -22.17 2.64 21.95
N GLU A 307 -21.46 3.30 22.86
CA GLU A 307 -21.10 2.71 24.15
C GLU A 307 -22.38 2.17 24.82
N ARG A 308 -22.27 0.95 25.37
CA ARG A 308 -23.26 0.44 26.31
C ARG A 308 -22.79 0.84 27.71
N GLY A 309 -23.49 1.83 28.28
CA GLY A 309 -23.48 2.12 29.72
C GLY A 309 -22.32 2.97 30.19
#